data_AF-A0A938M1B1-F1
#
_entry.id   AF-A0A938M1B1-F1
#
_cell.length_a   1.000
_cell.length_b   1.000
_cell.length_c   1.000
_cell.angle_alpha   90.00
_cell.angle_beta   90.00
_cell.angle_gamma   90.00
#
_symmetry.space_group_name_H-M   'P 1'
#
loop_
_entity.id
_entity.type
_entity.pdbx_description
1 polymer ?
#
loop_
_entity_poly.entity_id
_entity_poly.type
_entity_poly.pdbx_seq_one_letter_code
_entity_poly.pdbx_strand_id
1 'polypeptide(L)'
;MFEKEPLPSDAPLRHLPNAYLTPHRSGGLWSSPDRALTWLTDNLDAFLNGHARRFAVTEEMLPSFPDQLEGMRVFLCGHPCPM
;
A
#
# COMPACT_ATOMS: atom_id res chain seq x y z
N MET A 1 12.23 -4.71 -3.72
CA MET A 1 11.34 -4.00 -4.65
C MET A 1 12.17 -3.57 -5.84
N PHE A 2 11.60 -3.58 -7.04
CA PHE A 2 12.20 -3.06 -8.27
C PHE A 2 11.22 -2.11 -8.96
N GLU A 3 11.70 -1.24 -9.85
CA GLU A 3 10.81 -0.32 -10.58
C GLU A 3 9.78 -1.05 -11.43
N LYS A 4 10.20 -2.12 -12.11
CA LYS A 4 9.33 -3.03 -12.84
C LYS A 4 9.33 -4.39 -12.16
N GLU A 5 8.15 -4.85 -11.78
CA GLU A 5 7.94 -6.15 -11.16
C GLU A 5 7.06 -7.06 -12.03
N PRO A 6 7.35 -8.37 -12.13
CA PRO A 6 8.52 -9.06 -11.55
C PRO A 6 9.83 -8.63 -12.24
N LEU A 7 10.96 -8.80 -11.53
CA LEU A 7 12.28 -8.50 -12.11
C LEU A 7 12.51 -9.37 -13.37
N PRO A 8 12.81 -8.77 -14.55
CA PRO A 8 13.07 -9.51 -15.78
C PRO A 8 14.15 -10.57 -15.62
N SER A 9 14.05 -11.68 -16.35
CA SER A 9 14.99 -12.81 -16.26
C SER A 9 16.40 -12.47 -16.72
N ASP A 10 16.53 -11.50 -17.61
CA ASP A 10 17.76 -10.98 -18.20
C ASP A 10 18.29 -9.73 -17.49
N ALA A 11 17.69 -9.33 -16.36
CA ALA A 11 18.11 -8.13 -15.63
C ALA A 11 19.55 -8.27 -15.10
N PRO A 12 20.45 -7.28 -15.33
CA PRO A 12 21.85 -7.33 -14.91
C PRO A 12 22.05 -7.63 -13.42
N LEU A 13 21.14 -7.16 -12.57
CA LEU A 13 21.14 -7.40 -11.13
C LEU A 13 21.18 -8.89 -10.77
N ARG A 14 20.62 -9.78 -11.60
CA ARG A 14 20.63 -11.24 -11.38
C ARG A 14 22.01 -11.88 -11.51
N HIS A 15 22.97 -11.18 -12.13
CA HIS A 15 24.33 -11.68 -12.36
C HIS A 15 25.37 -11.11 -11.36
N LEU A 16 24.95 -10.26 -10.43
CA LEU A 16 25.85 -9.68 -9.42
C LEU A 16 26.10 -10.69 -8.29
N PRO A 17 27.37 -11.10 -8.05
CA PRO A 17 27.68 -12.15 -7.07
C PRO A 17 27.51 -11.71 -5.61
N ASN A 18 27.40 -10.40 -5.38
CA ASN A 18 27.28 -9.77 -4.07
C ASN A 18 25.87 -9.22 -3.78
N ALA A 19 24.87 -9.58 -4.61
CA ALA A 19 23.49 -9.10 -4.45
C ALA A 19 22.55 -10.22 -4.03
N TYR A 20 21.81 -10.01 -2.94
CA TYR A 20 20.70 -10.86 -2.53
C TYR A 20 19.39 -10.24 -2.98
N LEU A 21 18.75 -10.85 -3.98
CA LEU A 21 17.48 -10.36 -4.53
C LEU A 21 16.30 -11.08 -3.86
N THR A 22 15.36 -10.31 -3.32
CA THR A 22 14.09 -10.84 -2.80
C THR A 22 12.92 -10.38 -3.67
N PRO A 23 11.96 -11.26 -4.02
CA PRO A 23 10.88 -10.93 -4.96
C PRO A 23 9.75 -10.13 -4.28
N HIS A 24 10.10 -8.98 -3.68
CA HIS A 24 9.17 -8.13 -2.96
C HIS A 24 8.37 -8.87 -1.86
N ARG A 25 9.08 -9.67 -1.05
CA ARG A 25 8.47 -10.52 0.00
C ARG A 25 8.74 -10.05 1.43
N SER A 26 9.09 -8.78 1.63
CA SER A 26 9.30 -8.22 2.98
C SER A 26 8.06 -8.36 3.87
N GLY A 27 6.85 -8.26 3.29
CA GLY A 27 5.58 -8.54 3.95
C GLY A 27 5.11 -10.00 3.88
N GLY A 28 5.93 -10.93 3.38
CA GLY A 28 5.51 -12.29 3.00
C GLY A 28 5.36 -13.33 4.12
N LEU A 29 5.42 -12.91 5.40
CA LEU A 29 5.14 -13.78 6.53
C LEU A 29 3.67 -14.25 6.51
N TRP A 30 3.43 -15.48 6.97
CA TRP A 30 2.08 -16.06 7.03
C TRP A 30 1.08 -15.24 7.85
N SER A 31 1.53 -14.53 8.88
CA SER A 31 0.69 -13.67 9.71
C SER A 31 0.38 -12.32 9.08
N SER A 32 1.08 -11.93 8.00
CA SER A 32 0.89 -10.62 7.38
C SER A 32 -0.45 -10.47 6.67
N PRO A 33 -0.94 -11.44 5.86
CA PRO A 33 -2.26 -11.35 5.25
C PRO A 33 -3.38 -11.21 6.28
N ASP A 34 -3.37 -12.02 7.34
CA ASP A 34 -4.38 -11.97 8.40
C ASP A 34 -4.44 -10.59 9.07
N ARG A 35 -3.26 -10.03 9.38
CA ARG A 35 -3.16 -8.69 9.97
C ARG A 35 -3.62 -7.60 9.01
N ALA A 36 -3.20 -7.66 7.75
CA ALA A 36 -3.55 -6.67 6.74
C ALA A 36 -5.06 -6.68 6.44
N LEU A 37 -5.66 -7.87 6.31
CA LEU A 37 -7.09 -8.03 6.08
C LEU A 37 -7.90 -7.56 7.28
N THR A 38 -7.48 -7.90 8.51
CA THR A 38 -8.11 -7.38 9.72
C THR A 38 -8.12 -5.85 9.74
N TRP A 39 -6.97 -5.22 9.48
CA TRP A 39 -6.88 -3.76 9.44
C TRP A 39 -7.74 -3.13 8.35
N LEU A 40 -7.82 -3.77 7.18
CA LEU A 40 -8.67 -3.33 6.08
C LEU A 40 -10.15 -3.41 6.47
N THR A 41 -10.60 -4.55 7.02
CA THR A 41 -12.01 -4.74 7.40
C THR A 41 -12.42 -3.82 8.53
N ASP A 42 -11.57 -3.63 9.54
CA ASP A 42 -11.84 -2.72 10.66
C ASP A 42 -11.97 -1.27 10.19
N ASN A 43 -11.11 -0.84 9.25
CA ASN A 43 -11.20 0.52 8.70
C ASN A 43 -12.39 0.69 7.76
N LEU A 44 -12.75 -0.34 6.99
CA LEU A 44 -13.91 -0.31 6.11
C LEU A 44 -15.21 -0.24 6.91
N ASP A 45 -15.35 -1.05 7.96
CA ASP A 45 -16.50 -0.99 8.86
C ASP A 45 -16.59 0.37 9.56
N ALA A 46 -15.48 0.89 10.10
CA ALA A 46 -15.45 2.22 10.69
C ALA A 46 -15.87 3.30 9.68
N PHE A 47 -15.41 3.21 8.42
CA PHE A 47 -15.79 4.14 7.37
C PHE A 47 -17.29 4.12 7.09
N LEU A 48 -17.87 2.93 6.87
CA LEU A 48 -19.28 2.77 6.52
C LEU A 48 -20.23 3.24 7.63
N ASN A 49 -19.80 3.13 8.90
CA ASN A 49 -20.58 3.56 10.05
C ASN A 49 -20.25 5.00 10.51
N GLY A 50 -19.40 5.74 9.80
CA GLY A 50 -19.01 7.10 10.18
C GLY A 50 -18.15 7.19 11.44
N HIS A 51 -17.48 6.11 11.83
CA HIS A 51 -16.54 6.07 12.96
C HIS A 51 -15.14 6.54 12.55
N ALA A 52 -14.33 6.92 13.55
CA ALA A 52 -12.94 7.26 13.33
C ALA A 52 -12.13 6.02 12.87
N ARG A 53 -11.39 6.18 11.78
CA ARG A 53 -10.56 5.15 11.16
C ARG A 53 -9.15 5.16 11.75
N ARG A 54 -8.71 4.04 12.34
CA ARG A 54 -7.40 3.92 13.00
C ARG A 54 -6.20 4.15 12.06
N PHE A 55 -6.31 3.71 10.81
CA PHE A 55 -5.23 3.79 9.81
C PHE A 55 -5.63 4.67 8.63
N ALA A 56 -6.38 5.74 8.90
CA ALA A 56 -6.78 6.69 7.87
C ALA A 56 -5.57 7.37 7.24
N VAL A 57 -5.49 7.29 5.91
CA VAL A 57 -4.71 8.24 5.11
C VAL A 57 -5.62 9.42 4.79
N THR A 58 -5.16 10.63 5.09
CA THR A 58 -5.94 11.88 4.91
C THR A 58 -5.27 12.81 3.89
N GLU A 59 -6.00 13.82 3.42
CA GLU A 59 -5.50 14.77 2.42
C GLU A 59 -4.33 15.59 2.95
N GLU A 60 -4.37 15.93 4.23
CA GLU A 60 -3.32 16.69 4.91
C GLU A 60 -1.98 15.95 4.92
N MET A 61 -1.99 14.63 4.70
CA MET A 61 -0.79 13.81 4.58
C MET A 61 -0.19 13.84 3.17
N LEU A 62 -0.93 14.23 2.13
CA LEU A 62 -0.47 14.18 0.73
C LEU A 62 0.83 14.95 0.48
N PRO A 63 1.07 16.14 1.05
CA PRO A 63 2.34 16.86 0.88
C PRO A 63 3.56 16.11 1.46
N SER A 64 3.34 15.10 2.32
CA SER A 64 4.41 14.28 2.89
C SER A 64 4.77 13.06 2.05
N PHE A 65 4.04 12.79 0.97
CA PHE A 65 4.27 11.63 0.13
C PHE A 65 5.27 11.94 -0.99
N PRO A 66 6.12 10.97 -1.37
CA PRO A 66 7.03 11.14 -2.50
C PRO A 66 6.25 11.30 -3.82
N ASP A 67 6.82 12.07 -4.77
CA ASP A 67 6.21 12.46 -6.06
C ASP A 67 5.71 11.30 -6.93
N GLN A 68 6.05 10.05 -6.59
CA GLN A 68 5.61 8.83 -7.26
C GLN A 68 4.08 8.56 -7.19
N LEU A 69 3.32 9.42 -6.50
CA LEU A 69 1.86 9.35 -6.43
C LEU A 69 1.14 10.29 -7.42
N GLU A 70 1.86 11.01 -8.28
CA GLU A 70 1.30 11.82 -9.38
C GLU A 70 0.50 10.93 -10.35
N GLY A 71 -0.77 10.66 -10.04
CA GLY A 71 -1.65 9.79 -10.82
C GLY A 71 -2.62 8.95 -9.99
N MET A 72 -2.36 8.77 -8.69
CA MET A 72 -3.33 8.20 -7.76
C MET A 72 -4.37 9.27 -7.44
N ARG A 73 -5.46 9.32 -8.22
CA ARG A 73 -6.70 9.98 -7.78
C ARG A 73 -7.19 9.24 -6.54
N VAL A 74 -6.82 9.74 -5.37
CA VAL A 74 -7.44 9.32 -4.11
C VAL A 74 -8.93 9.60 -4.25
N PHE A 75 -9.76 8.56 -4.21
CA PHE A 75 -11.21 8.72 -4.11
C PHE A 75 -11.50 9.25 -2.71
N LEU A 76 -11.57 10.57 -2.62
CA LEU A 76 -11.85 11.28 -1.39
C LEU A 76 -13.36 11.29 -1.19
N CYS A 77 -13.84 10.41 -0.32
CA CYS A 77 -15.19 10.51 0.20
C CYS A 77 -15.23 11.62 1.26
N GLY A 78 -15.17 12.86 0.78
CA GLY A 78 -15.36 14.08 1.58
C GLY A 78 -16.76 14.69 1.43
N HIS A 79 -17.66 14.06 0.67
CA HIS A 79 -19.07 14.45 0.65
C HIS A 79 -19.81 13.65 1.72
N PRO A 80 -20.73 14.28 2.49
CA PRO A 80 -21.61 13.53 3.37
C PRO A 80 -22.32 12.47 2.55
N CYS A 81 -22.23 11.21 2.98
CA CYS A 81 -23.02 10.12 2.42
C CYS A 81 -24.49 10.53 2.57
N PRO A 82 -25.25 10.74 1.48
CA PRO A 82 -26.68 10.95 1.61
C PRO A 82 -27.26 9.63 2.10
N MET A 83 -27.85 9.69 3.29
CA MET A 83 -28.67 8.61 3.88
C MET A 83 -29.80 8.21 2.93
#